data_AF-A0A562SCU8-F1
#
_entry.id   AF-A0A562SCU8-F1
#
_cell.length_a   1.000
_cell.length_b   1.000
_cell.length_c   1.000
_cell.angle_alpha   90.00
_cell.angle_beta   90.00
_cell.angle_gamma   90.00
#
_symmetry.space_group_name_H-M   'P 1'
#
loop_
_entity.id
_entity.type
_entity.pdbx_description
1 polymer ?
#
loop_
_entity_poly.entity_id
_entity_poly.type
_entity_poly.pdbx_seq_one_letter_code
_entity_poly.pdbx_strand_id
1 'polypeptide(L)'
;MKKETLQIVFIESNVALFIFLFVYTGVNKLMDYSAFRVVLSKSPLLSFASSFIAWFLPVIELIVSLILLMPFTRKLGLLISTSLMATFTFYLAYMIFFTPNLPCSCGGIFNNLNWTEHLILNIVLLVIAFTAWWLSKSNQRFIAINRNSRTPV
;
A
#
# COMPACT_ATOMS: atom_id res chain seq x y z
N MET A 1 -22.00 -1.47 -20.82
CA MET A 1 -22.37 -0.18 -20.21
C MET A 1 -22.40 -0.22 -18.67
N LYS A 2 -23.48 -0.58 -17.95
CA LYS A 2 -23.52 -0.48 -16.46
C LYS A 2 -22.38 -1.22 -15.73
N LYS A 3 -22.04 -2.43 -16.19
CA LYS A 3 -20.95 -3.26 -15.62
C LYS A 3 -19.56 -2.62 -15.77
N GLU A 4 -19.31 -1.94 -16.90
CA GLU A 4 -18.04 -1.25 -17.16
C GLU A 4 -17.90 0.00 -16.30
N THR A 5 -18.99 0.77 -16.13
CA THR A 5 -19.01 1.94 -15.24
C THR A 5 -18.73 1.57 -13.79
N LEU A 6 -19.33 0.46 -13.29
CA LEU A 6 -19.09 -0.02 -11.93
C LEU A 6 -17.62 -0.41 -11.72
N GLN A 7 -17.00 -1.08 -12.69
CA GLN A 7 -15.58 -1.46 -12.62
C GLN A 7 -14.66 -0.24 -12.59
N ILE A 8 -14.98 0.80 -13.36
CA ILE A 8 -14.20 2.05 -13.38
C ILE A 8 -14.27 2.73 -12.02
N VAL A 9 -15.47 2.90 -11.45
CA VAL A 9 -15.65 3.50 -10.13
C VAL A 9 -14.90 2.69 -9.06
N PHE A 10 -14.98 1.36 -9.12
CA PHE A 10 -14.25 0.50 -8.19
C PHE A 10 -12.74 0.73 -8.25
N ILE A 11 -12.15 0.78 -9.46
CA ILE A 11 -10.70 0.99 -9.63
C ILE A 11 -10.29 2.39 -9.15
N GLU A 12 -11.04 3.45 -9.47
CA GLU A 12 -10.74 4.81 -8.99
C GLU A 12 -10.78 4.90 -7.46
N SER A 13 -11.82 4.35 -6.83
CA SER A 13 -11.95 4.32 -5.38
C SER A 13 -10.77 3.58 -4.73
N ASN A 14 -10.31 2.49 -5.34
CA ASN A 14 -9.12 1.76 -4.91
C ASN A 14 -7.85 2.60 -5.02
N VAL A 15 -7.62 3.24 -6.17
CA VAL A 15 -6.46 4.10 -6.40
C VAL A 15 -6.42 5.22 -5.36
N ALA A 16 -7.55 5.90 -5.12
CA ALA A 16 -7.65 6.95 -4.12
C ALA A 16 -7.37 6.42 -2.68
N LEU A 17 -7.92 5.26 -2.34
CA LEU A 17 -7.69 4.60 -1.05
C LEU A 17 -6.20 4.30 -0.83
N PHE A 18 -5.51 3.71 -1.81
CA PHE A 18 -4.10 3.36 -1.69
C PHE A 18 -3.18 4.58 -1.67
N ILE A 19 -3.52 5.64 -2.43
CA ILE A 19 -2.80 6.92 -2.34
C ILE A 19 -2.91 7.47 -0.91
N PHE A 20 -4.12 7.57 -0.37
CA PHE A 20 -4.34 8.05 0.98
C PHE A 20 -3.59 7.21 2.01
N LEU A 21 -3.71 5.88 1.93
CA LEU A 21 -3.05 4.95 2.83
C LEU A 21 -1.52 5.12 2.82
N PHE A 22 -0.89 5.09 1.64
CA PHE A 22 0.56 5.16 1.54
C PHE A 22 1.15 6.53 1.86
N VAL A 23 0.45 7.62 1.51
CA VAL A 23 0.86 8.96 1.93
C VAL A 23 0.78 9.06 3.46
N TYR A 24 -0.33 8.64 4.04
CA TYR A 24 -0.52 8.71 5.48
C TYR A 24 0.48 7.82 6.24
N THR A 25 0.70 6.57 5.82
CA THR A 25 1.68 5.66 6.46
C THR A 25 3.11 6.16 6.28
N GLY A 26 3.48 6.57 5.07
CA GLY A 26 4.82 7.06 4.76
C GLY A 26 5.17 8.32 5.54
N VAL A 27 4.27 9.30 5.58
CA VAL A 27 4.49 10.55 6.34
C VAL A 27 4.61 10.25 7.83
N ASN A 28 3.71 9.46 8.42
CA ASN A 28 3.78 9.12 9.84
C ASN A 28 5.08 8.40 10.21
N LYS A 29 5.56 7.47 9.36
CA LYS A 29 6.84 6.78 9.59
C LYS A 29 8.06 7.71 9.50
N LEU A 30 8.00 8.75 8.66
CA LEU A 30 9.06 9.76 8.58
C LEU A 30 9.02 10.73 9.76
N MET A 31 7.82 11.12 10.22
CA MET A 31 7.66 11.96 11.41
C MET A 31 8.15 11.25 12.67
N ASP A 32 7.76 9.99 12.85
CA ASP A 32 8.16 9.15 14.00
C ASP A 32 9.30 8.19 13.63
N TYR A 33 10.30 8.67 12.87
CA TYR A 33 11.41 7.86 12.37
C TYR A 33 12.13 7.08 13.48
N SER A 34 12.39 7.71 14.62
CA SER A 34 13.07 7.09 15.76
C SER A 34 12.28 5.90 16.31
N ALA A 35 10.97 6.07 16.50
CA ALA A 35 10.09 5.02 16.99
C ALA A 35 9.97 3.88 15.97
N PHE A 36 9.81 4.20 14.68
CA PHE A 36 9.76 3.21 13.61
C PHE A 36 11.05 2.40 13.50
N ARG A 37 12.22 3.06 13.59
CA ARG A 37 13.53 2.39 13.60
C ARG A 37 13.69 1.47 14.80
N VAL A 38 13.23 1.86 15.99
CA VAL A 38 13.28 1.01 17.18
C VAL A 38 12.44 -0.26 17.00
N VAL A 39 11.23 -0.13 16.44
CA VAL A 39 10.38 -1.30 16.12
C VAL A 39 11.11 -2.23 15.13
N LEU A 40 11.73 -1.68 14.08
CA LEU A 40 12.51 -2.47 13.12
C LEU A 40 13.75 -3.12 13.76
N SER A 41 14.42 -2.45 14.71
CA SER A 41 15.59 -3.00 15.40
C SER A 41 15.26 -4.19 16.31
N LYS A 42 14.02 -4.25 16.80
CA LYS A 42 13.52 -5.36 17.62
C LYS A 42 13.04 -6.54 16.78
N SER A 43 12.90 -6.37 15.47
CA SER A 43 12.53 -7.44 14.55
C SER A 43 13.78 -8.28 14.20
N PRO A 44 13.80 -9.59 14.48
CA PRO A 44 14.98 -10.43 14.29
C PRO A 44 15.47 -10.44 12.83
N LEU A 45 14.55 -10.35 11.86
CA LEU A 45 14.87 -10.35 10.43
C LEU A 45 15.37 -8.99 9.90
N LEU A 46 15.05 -7.88 10.56
CA LEU A 46 15.25 -6.52 10.03
C LEU A 46 16.22 -5.70 10.87
N SER A 47 16.66 -6.23 12.02
CA SER A 47 17.51 -5.52 12.97
C SER A 47 18.79 -4.98 12.33
N PHE A 48 19.46 -5.81 11.53
CA PHE A 48 20.70 -5.48 10.84
C PHE A 48 20.57 -4.36 9.79
N ALA A 49 19.38 -4.22 9.18
CA ALA A 49 19.09 -3.22 8.15
C ALA A 49 18.09 -2.15 8.62
N SER A 50 17.82 -2.08 9.93
CA SER A 50 16.75 -1.26 10.50
C SER A 50 16.86 0.22 10.12
N SER A 51 18.05 0.81 10.13
CA SER A 51 18.27 2.20 9.72
C SER A 51 17.98 2.44 8.23
N PHE A 52 18.40 1.51 7.37
CA PHE A 52 18.20 1.60 5.92
C PHE A 52 16.71 1.45 5.59
N ILE A 53 16.06 0.45 6.16
CA ILE A 53 14.64 0.14 5.92
C ILE A 53 13.74 1.22 6.50
N ALA A 54 14.12 1.83 7.64
CA ALA A 54 13.40 2.95 8.24
C ALA A 54 13.27 4.17 7.31
N TRP A 55 14.24 4.37 6.39
CA TRP A 55 14.18 5.43 5.38
C TRP A 55 13.63 4.95 4.04
N PHE A 56 14.05 3.76 3.60
CA PHE A 56 13.68 3.20 2.31
C PHE A 56 12.18 2.91 2.21
N LEU A 57 11.60 2.36 3.28
CA LEU A 57 10.21 1.92 3.25
C LEU A 57 9.21 3.10 3.12
N PRO A 58 9.30 4.17 3.93
CA PRO A 58 8.43 5.32 3.75
C PRO A 58 8.62 6.02 2.41
N VAL A 59 9.85 6.09 1.91
CA VAL A 59 10.16 6.69 0.61
C VAL A 59 9.48 5.90 -0.52
N ILE A 60 9.52 4.57 -0.49
CA ILE A 60 8.80 3.75 -1.47
C ILE A 60 7.29 3.97 -1.39
N GLU A 61 6.70 4.01 -0.19
CA GLU A 61 5.26 4.26 -0.02
C GLU A 61 4.86 5.59 -0.69
N LEU A 62 5.63 6.65 -0.48
CA LEU A 62 5.41 7.95 -1.10
C LEU A 62 5.60 7.90 -2.63
N ILE A 63 6.65 7.26 -3.12
CA ILE A 63 6.87 7.10 -4.58
C ILE A 63 5.71 6.35 -5.23
N VAL A 64 5.24 5.26 -4.61
CA VAL A 64 4.11 4.47 -5.14
C VAL A 64 2.84 5.32 -5.17
N SER A 65 2.60 6.16 -4.16
CA SER A 65 1.47 7.09 -4.17
C SER A 65 1.52 8.08 -5.35
N LEU A 66 2.72 8.58 -5.71
CA LEU A 66 2.93 9.44 -6.88
C LEU A 66 2.71 8.68 -8.20
N ILE A 67 3.14 7.42 -8.27
CA ILE A 67 2.91 6.56 -9.44
C ILE A 67 1.41 6.28 -9.62
N LEU A 68 0.64 6.14 -8.55
CA LEU A 68 -0.81 5.95 -8.59
C LEU A 68 -1.58 7.22 -9.01
N LEU A 69 -1.05 8.41 -8.69
CA LEU A 69 -1.62 9.69 -9.12
C LEU A 69 -1.60 9.87 -10.64
N MET A 70 -0.54 9.40 -11.29
CA MET A 70 -0.36 9.56 -12.73
C MET A 70 -1.18 8.52 -13.53
N PRO A 71 -2.14 8.93 -14.37
CA PRO A 71 -3.06 8.00 -15.02
C PRO A 71 -2.38 7.00 -15.95
N PHE A 72 -1.27 7.39 -16.59
CA PHE A 72 -0.50 6.54 -17.49
C PHE A 72 0.27 5.44 -16.76
N THR A 73 0.66 5.64 -15.50
CA THR A 73 1.36 4.64 -14.68
C THR A 73 0.46 3.86 -13.74
N ARG A 74 -0.84 4.15 -13.66
CA ARG A 74 -1.76 3.52 -12.69
C ARG A 74 -1.73 2.00 -12.68
N LYS A 75 -1.60 1.33 -13.83
CA LYS A 75 -1.47 -0.15 -13.87
C LYS A 75 -0.23 -0.64 -13.14
N LEU A 76 0.90 0.03 -13.38
CA LEU A 76 2.15 -0.27 -12.70
C LEU A 76 2.04 0.09 -11.21
N GLY A 77 1.44 1.24 -10.88
CA GLY A 77 1.17 1.65 -9.50
C GLY A 77 0.34 0.62 -8.73
N LEU A 78 -0.76 0.12 -9.31
CA LEU A 78 -1.60 -0.92 -8.70
C LEU A 78 -0.87 -2.26 -8.54
N LEU A 79 -0.03 -2.64 -9.51
CA LEU A 79 0.82 -3.83 -9.39
C LEU A 79 1.79 -3.68 -8.22
N ILE A 80 2.55 -2.58 -8.18
CA ILE A 80 3.53 -2.31 -7.12
C ILE A 80 2.81 -2.22 -5.75
N SER A 81 1.65 -1.58 -5.70
CA SER A 81 0.82 -1.49 -4.48
C SER A 81 0.40 -2.87 -3.97
N THR A 82 -0.02 -3.75 -4.88
CA THR A 82 -0.38 -5.14 -4.56
C THR A 82 0.83 -5.91 -4.03
N SER A 83 1.98 -5.79 -4.70
CA SER A 83 3.22 -6.43 -4.26
C SER A 83 3.68 -5.91 -2.89
N LEU A 84 3.66 -4.59 -2.67
CA LEU A 84 4.06 -3.98 -1.41
C LEU A 84 3.13 -4.41 -0.27
N MET A 85 1.81 -4.41 -0.50
CA MET A 85 0.82 -4.89 0.47
C MET A 85 0.99 -6.38 0.77
N ALA A 86 1.34 -7.19 -0.23
CA ALA A 86 1.66 -8.60 -0.02
C ALA A 86 2.89 -8.77 0.86
N THR A 87 3.97 -8.04 0.58
CA THR A 87 5.19 -8.06 1.41
C THR A 87 4.90 -7.66 2.85
N PHE A 88 4.10 -6.61 3.08
CA PHE A 88 3.69 -6.24 4.44
C PHE A 88 2.87 -7.33 5.13
N THR A 89 1.91 -7.93 4.41
CA THR A 89 1.09 -9.02 4.93
C THR A 89 1.95 -10.22 5.33
N PHE A 90 2.87 -10.66 4.46
CA PHE A 90 3.78 -11.77 4.74
C PHE A 90 4.70 -11.48 5.92
N TYR A 91 5.25 -10.25 6.00
CA TYR A 91 6.08 -9.84 7.11
C TYR A 91 5.32 -9.88 8.44
N LEU A 92 4.10 -9.33 8.50
CA LEU A 92 3.27 -9.35 9.70
C LEU A 92 2.90 -10.79 10.11
N ALA A 93 2.52 -11.63 9.15
CA ALA A 93 2.24 -13.05 9.41
C ALA A 93 3.47 -13.74 10.00
N TYR A 94 4.65 -13.56 9.40
CA TYR A 94 5.90 -14.10 9.92
C TYR A 94 6.18 -13.63 11.35
N MET A 95 6.05 -12.34 11.63
CA MET A 95 6.27 -11.80 12.99
C MET A 95 5.33 -12.44 14.02
N ILE A 96 4.05 -12.61 13.69
CA ILE A 96 3.06 -13.22 14.60
C ILE A 96 3.35 -14.70 14.87
N PHE A 97 3.77 -15.46 13.86
CA PHE A 97 4.01 -16.90 14.03
C PHE A 97 5.36 -17.23 14.67
N PHE A 98 6.39 -16.44 14.42
CA PHE A 98 7.77 -16.79 14.80
C PHE A 98 8.37 -15.93 15.91
N THR A 99 7.73 -14.82 16.31
CA THR A 99 8.24 -13.94 17.36
C THR A 99 7.42 -14.11 18.65
N PRO A 100 7.97 -14.77 19.69
CA PRO A 100 7.23 -15.06 20.92
C PRO A 100 6.89 -13.79 21.74
N ASN A 101 7.70 -12.74 21.63
CA ASN A 101 7.45 -11.43 22.27
C ASN A 101 7.43 -10.35 21.20
N LEU A 102 6.23 -10.02 20.71
CA LEU A 102 6.04 -8.95 19.73
C LEU A 102 6.50 -7.61 20.33
N PRO A 103 7.27 -6.79 19.60
CA PRO A 103 7.62 -5.47 20.08
C PRO A 103 6.35 -4.62 20.25
N CYS A 104 6.35 -3.69 21.22
CA CYS A 104 5.20 -2.79 21.39
C CYS A 104 4.86 -2.12 20.05
N SER A 105 3.57 -1.98 19.76
CA SER A 105 3.03 -1.38 18.52
C SER A 105 3.36 0.11 18.35
N CYS A 106 4.41 0.61 19.01
CA CYS A 106 4.81 2.01 19.18
C CYS A 106 5.26 2.72 17.88
N GLY A 107 4.90 2.23 16.69
CA GLY A 107 5.36 2.70 15.39
C GLY A 107 4.23 3.19 14.48
N GLY A 108 3.55 4.27 14.88
CA GLY A 108 2.66 5.06 14.00
C GLY A 108 1.17 4.77 14.16
N ILE A 109 0.42 4.82 13.03
CA ILE A 109 -1.07 4.79 12.86
C ILE A 109 -1.81 3.76 13.72
N PHE A 110 -1.07 2.77 14.16
CA PHE A 110 -1.51 1.53 14.75
C PHE A 110 -1.14 1.37 16.23
N ASN A 111 -0.75 2.46 16.92
CA ASN A 111 -0.50 2.44 18.37
C ASN A 111 -1.66 1.80 19.18
N ASN A 112 -2.89 1.78 18.63
CA ASN A 112 -4.10 1.28 19.28
C ASN A 112 -4.64 -0.04 18.71
N LEU A 113 -4.02 -0.61 17.67
CA LEU A 113 -4.51 -1.84 17.03
C LEU A 113 -3.55 -3.01 17.33
N ASN A 114 -4.14 -4.20 17.52
CA ASN A 114 -3.39 -5.41 17.78
C ASN A 114 -2.74 -5.94 16.50
N TRP A 115 -1.63 -6.66 16.63
CA TRP A 115 -0.91 -7.27 15.50
C TRP A 115 -1.81 -8.12 14.60
N THR A 116 -2.70 -8.92 15.19
CA THR A 116 -3.67 -9.75 14.46
C THR A 116 -4.69 -8.90 13.69
N GLU A 117 -5.16 -7.80 14.27
CA GLU A 117 -6.11 -6.89 13.61
C GLU A 117 -5.44 -6.21 12.40
N HIS A 118 -4.16 -5.83 12.51
CA HIS A 118 -3.41 -5.32 11.36
C HIS A 118 -3.27 -6.36 10.26
N LEU A 119 -2.99 -7.61 10.63
CA LEU A 119 -2.84 -8.68 9.66
C LEU A 119 -4.14 -8.86 8.88
N ILE A 120 -5.28 -8.88 9.56
CA ILE A 120 -6.60 -8.97 8.93
C ILE A 120 -6.83 -7.78 7.99
N LEU A 121 -6.56 -6.55 8.45
CA LEU A 121 -6.69 -5.35 7.63
C LEU A 121 -5.80 -5.41 6.37
N ASN A 122 -4.54 -5.82 6.53
CA ASN A 122 -3.59 -5.97 5.42
C ASN A 122 -4.06 -7.04 4.41
N ILE A 123 -4.60 -8.16 4.87
CA ILE A 123 -5.17 -9.20 3.99
C ILE A 123 -6.35 -8.65 3.21
N VAL A 124 -7.28 -7.93 3.86
CA VAL A 124 -8.43 -7.32 3.19
C VAL A 124 -7.96 -6.31 2.13
N LEU A 125 -7.03 -5.42 2.49
CA LEU A 125 -6.44 -4.46 1.54
C LEU A 125 -5.71 -5.16 0.40
N LEU A 126 -5.00 -6.25 0.66
CA LEU A 126 -4.30 -7.03 -0.36
C LEU A 126 -5.28 -7.61 -1.40
N VAL A 127 -6.39 -8.22 -0.94
CA VAL A 127 -7.43 -8.76 -1.83
C VAL A 127 -8.04 -7.64 -2.67
N ILE A 128 -8.33 -6.50 -2.04
CA ILE A 128 -8.87 -5.30 -2.70
C ILE A 128 -7.88 -4.76 -3.76
N ALA A 129 -6.59 -4.65 -3.44
CA ALA A 129 -5.54 -4.25 -4.38
C ALA A 129 -5.44 -5.21 -5.58
N PHE A 130 -5.40 -6.52 -5.29
CA PHE A 130 -5.26 -7.56 -6.30
C PHE A 130 -6.45 -7.56 -7.27
N THR A 131 -7.67 -7.43 -6.75
CA THR A 131 -8.88 -7.36 -7.58
C THR A 131 -8.90 -6.10 -8.45
N ALA A 132 -8.49 -4.94 -7.92
CA ALA A 132 -8.37 -3.71 -8.69
C ALA A 132 -7.32 -3.82 -9.82
N TRP A 133 -6.15 -4.41 -9.52
CA TRP A 133 -5.11 -4.68 -10.52
C TRP A 133 -5.59 -5.65 -11.61
N TRP A 134 -6.23 -6.76 -11.22
CA TRP A 134 -6.75 -7.77 -12.14
C TRP A 134 -7.81 -7.19 -13.10
N LEU A 135 -8.76 -6.41 -12.57
CA LEU A 135 -9.77 -5.72 -13.37
C LEU A 135 -9.15 -4.66 -14.29
N SER A 136 -8.14 -3.94 -13.81
CA SER A 136 -7.41 -2.96 -14.61
C SER A 136 -6.68 -3.60 -15.79
N LYS A 137 -6.12 -4.81 -15.62
CA LYS A 137 -5.47 -5.56 -16.72
C LYS A 137 -6.43 -5.84 -17.87
N SER A 138 -7.68 -6.23 -17.55
CA SER A 138 -8.72 -6.54 -18.53
C SER A 138 -9.28 -5.30 -19.24
N ASN A 139 -9.37 -4.15 -18.55
CA ASN A 139 -10.00 -2.95 -19.08
C ASN A 139 -8.98 -1.87 -19.48
N GLN A 140 -8.40 -1.97 -20.67
CA GLN A 140 -7.41 -1.00 -21.21
C GLN A 140 -7.96 0.42 -21.42
N ARG A 141 -9.29 0.61 -21.45
CA ARG A 141 -9.92 1.92 -21.71
C ARG A 141 -9.81 2.92 -20.56
N PHE A 142 -9.54 2.43 -19.33
CA PHE A 142 -9.42 3.24 -18.11
C PHE A 142 -8.18 4.15 -18.07
N ILE A 143 -7.07 3.75 -18.70
CA ILE A 143 -5.83 4.55 -18.70
C ILE A 143 -5.96 5.82 -19.55
N ALA A 144 -6.92 5.85 -20.49
CA ALA A 144 -7.10 6.92 -21.46
C ALA A 144 -8.20 7.93 -21.09
N ILE A 145 -8.54 8.11 -19.80
CA ILE A 145 -9.54 9.11 -19.36
C ILE A 145 -9.09 10.56 -19.64
N ASN A 146 -7.93 10.80 -20.27
CA ASN A 146 -7.77 12.05 -21.03
C ASN A 146 -6.84 11.97 -22.26
N ARG A 147 -7.39 11.61 -23.43
CA ARG A 147 -6.92 12.19 -24.71
C ARG A 147 -7.97 12.28 -25.83
N ASN A 148 -9.26 11.99 -25.59
CA ASN A 148 -10.24 11.99 -26.69
C ASN A 148 -11.65 12.53 -26.36
N SER A 149 -11.79 13.38 -25.34
CA SER A 149 -13.00 14.22 -25.19
C SER A 149 -13.05 15.41 -26.17
N ARG A 150 -12.13 15.49 -27.15
CA ARG A 150 -12.34 16.31 -28.35
C ARG A 150 -13.33 15.58 -29.24
N THR A 151 -14.62 15.79 -29.02
CA THR A 151 -15.55 15.78 -30.15
C THR A 151 -15.10 16.91 -31.07
N PRO A 152 -14.62 16.65 -32.30
CA PRO A 152 -14.54 17.72 -33.28
C PRO A 152 -16.00 18.12 -33.57
N VAL A 153 -16.33 19.37 -33.24
CA VAL A 153 -17.53 20.04 -33.74
C VAL A 153 -17.25 20.46 -35.17
#